data_AF-A0A7C4UY06-F1
#
_entry.id   AF-A0A7C4UY06-F1
#
_cell.length_a   1.000
_cell.length_b   1.000
_cell.length_c   1.000
_cell.angle_alpha   90.00
_cell.angle_beta   90.00
_cell.angle_gamma   90.00
#
_symmetry.space_group_name_H-M   'P 1'
#
loop_
_entity.id
_entity.type
_entity.pdbx_description
1 polymer ?
#
loop_
_entity_poly.entity_id
_entity_poly.type
_entity_poly.pdbx_seq_one_letter_code
_entity_poly.pdbx_strand_id
1 'polypeptide(L)' 'MNKPDLVMPGGDLERVKIAYLYGADAVYVGLDKYSLRKAEVRFSIPEIKESIEHAHSLGKKLYVTFNIFAHNEH' A
#
# COMPACT_ATOMS: atom_id res chain seq x y z
N MET A 1 1.50 -20.69 17.52
CA MET A 1 1.60 -20.59 16.05
C MET A 1 1.31 -19.15 15.67
N ASN A 2 2.08 -18.55 14.78
CA ASN A 2 1.77 -17.23 14.24
C ASN A 2 0.60 -17.38 13.26
N LYS A 3 -0.50 -16.67 13.51
CA LYS A 3 -1.63 -16.59 12.59
C LYS A 3 -1.13 -15.95 11.29
N PRO A 4 -1.45 -16.49 10.10
CA PRO A 4 -1.11 -15.83 8.84
C PRO A 4 -1.86 -14.49 8.70
N ASP A 5 -1.19 -13.48 8.16
CA ASP A 5 -1.79 -12.19 7.82
C ASP A 5 -2.45 -12.27 6.42
N LEU A 6 -3.72 -11.86 6.30
CA LEU A 6 -4.36 -11.66 5.00
C LEU A 6 -3.90 -10.32 4.41
N VAL A 7 -3.08 -10.38 3.36
CA VAL A 7 -2.53 -9.19 2.70
C VAL A 7 -3.19 -8.97 1.35
N MET A 8 -3.76 -7.78 1.14
CA MET A 8 -4.45 -7.41 -0.11
C MET A 8 -3.69 -6.33 -0.91
N PRO A 9 -3.82 -6.31 -2.25
CA PRO A 9 -3.32 -5.20 -3.06
C PRO A 9 -4.14 -3.93 -2.84
N GLY A 10 -3.46 -2.79 -2.73
CA GLY A 10 -4.03 -1.45 -2.81
C GLY A 10 -3.65 -0.78 -4.13
N GLY A 11 -4.65 -0.22 -4.82
CA GLY A 11 -4.47 0.51 -6.08
C GLY A 11 -4.74 2.01 -5.98
N ASP A 12 -5.67 2.39 -5.10
CA ASP A 12 -6.03 3.75 -4.72
C ASP A 12 -6.57 3.74 -3.28
N LEU A 13 -6.84 4.91 -2.72
CA LEU A 13 -7.35 5.08 -1.37
C LEU A 13 -8.69 4.36 -1.12
N GLU A 14 -9.57 4.32 -2.11
CA GLU A 14 -10.88 3.66 -2.00
C GLU A 14 -10.69 2.14 -1.84
N ARG A 15 -9.86 1.54 -2.70
CA ARG A 15 -9.52 0.11 -2.64
C ARG A 15 -8.84 -0.28 -1.33
N VAL A 16 -7.98 0.59 -0.77
CA VAL A 16 -7.38 0.36 0.55
C VAL A 16 -8.46 0.28 1.64
N LYS A 17 -9.38 1.27 1.67
CA LYS A 17 -10.48 1.30 2.63
C LYS A 17 -11.38 0.06 2.49
N ILE A 18 -11.70 -0.33 1.26
CA ILE A 18 -12.47 -1.56 0.95
C ILE A 18 -11.72 -2.79 1.44
N ALA A 19 -10.43 -2.96 1.14
CA ALA A 19 -9.66 -4.12 1.57
C ALA A 19 -9.70 -4.31 3.10
N TYR A 20 -9.58 -3.22 3.86
CA TYR A 20 -9.71 -3.29 5.31
C TYR A 20 -11.13 -3.58 5.78
N LEU A 21 -12.15 -3.02 5.11
CA LEU A 21 -13.56 -3.32 5.41
C LEU A 21 -13.87 -4.81 5.25
N TYR A 22 -13.28 -5.47 4.25
CA TYR A 22 -13.48 -6.88 3.95
C TYR A 22 -12.50 -7.82 4.68
N GLY A 23 -11.75 -7.32 5.66
CA GLY A 23 -11.01 -8.17 6.60
C GLY A 23 -9.54 -8.38 6.29
N ALA A 24 -8.93 -7.61 5.38
CA ALA A 24 -7.47 -7.62 5.25
C ALA A 24 -6.81 -7.25 6.58
N ASP A 25 -5.76 -7.98 6.97
CA ASP A 25 -4.89 -7.65 8.10
C ASP A 25 -3.85 -6.60 7.69
N ALA A 26 -3.48 -6.60 6.40
CA ALA A 26 -2.60 -5.61 5.80
C ALA A 26 -2.95 -5.32 4.34
N VAL A 27 -2.57 -4.13 3.86
CA VAL A 27 -2.67 -3.75 2.44
C VAL A 27 -1.33 -3.26 1.93
N TYR A 28 -0.92 -3.69 0.73
CA TYR A 28 0.30 -3.18 0.10
C TYR A 28 -0.01 -2.19 -1.02
N VAL A 29 0.72 -1.07 -1.06
CA VAL A 29 0.59 -0.02 -2.08
C VAL A 29 1.95 0.25 -2.72
N GLY A 30 1.95 0.77 -3.95
CA GLY A 30 3.15 1.21 -4.66
C GLY A 30 3.25 2.73 -4.75
N LEU A 31 4.46 3.23 -4.98
CA LEU A 31 4.70 4.62 -5.37
C LEU A 31 4.96 4.70 -6.87
N ASP A 32 4.32 5.64 -7.57
CA ASP A 32 4.45 5.81 -9.03
C ASP A 32 5.91 5.94 -9.48
N LYS A 33 6.68 6.81 -8.82
CA LYS A 33 8.11 7.01 -9.10
C LYS A 33 8.98 5.78 -8.82
N TYR A 34 8.50 4.85 -8.00
CA TYR A 34 9.26 3.70 -7.52
C TYR A 34 8.59 2.35 -7.86
N SER A 35 7.87 2.33 -8.98
CA SER A 35 7.25 1.12 -9.52
C SER A 35 7.72 0.89 -10.95
N LEU A 36 8.29 -0.29 -11.22
CA LEU A 36 8.50 -0.79 -12.58
C LEU A 36 7.17 -1.03 -13.32
N ARG A 37 6.04 -1.05 -12.61
CA ARG A 37 4.68 -1.15 -13.16
C ARG A 37 3.99 0.22 -13.18
N LYS A 38 4.57 1.18 -13.91
CA LYS A 38 4.12 2.59 -13.96
C LYS A 38 2.67 2.80 -14.43
N ALA A 39 2.11 1.89 -15.24
CA ALA A 39 0.78 2.10 -15.83
C ALA A 39 -0.38 1.98 -14.82
N GLU A 40 -0.18 1.30 -13.68
CA GLU A 40 -1.26 0.92 -12.76
C GLU A 40 -1.21 1.62 -11.39
N VAL A 41 -0.16 2.39 -11.09
CA VAL A 41 0.07 2.95 -9.75
C VAL A 41 -0.12 4.46 -9.77
N ARG A 42 -1.31 4.93 -9.41
CA ARG A 42 -1.62 6.36 -9.20
C ARG A 42 -1.85 6.65 -7.72
N PHE A 43 -0.86 6.31 -6.89
CA PHE A 43 -0.91 6.57 -5.46
C PHE A 43 -0.03 7.78 -5.13
N SER A 44 -0.66 8.90 -4.80
CA SER A 44 0.04 10.12 -4.38
C SER A 44 0.54 10.00 -2.94
N ILE A 45 1.57 10.77 -2.59
CA ILE A 45 2.09 10.82 -1.20
C ILE A 45 0.99 11.21 -0.18
N PRO A 46 0.11 12.19 -0.45
CA PRO A 46 -1.02 12.48 0.43
C PRO A 46 -1.96 11.29 0.63
N GLU A 47 -2.31 10.56 -0.43
CA GLU A 47 -3.17 9.37 -0.33
C GLU A 47 -2.50 8.24 0.45
N ILE A 48 -1.18 8.06 0.32
CA ILE A 48 -0.43 7.09 1.14
C ILE A 48 -0.52 7.48 2.60
N LYS A 49 -0.29 8.77 2.92
CA LYS A 49 -0.39 9.25 4.30
C LYS A 49 -1.77 8.97 4.89
N GLU A 50 -2.84 9.30 4.16
CA GLU A 50 -4.21 9.02 4.59
C GLU A 50 -4.45 7.51 4.76
N SER A 51 -3.91 6.70 3.86
CA SER A 51 -4.01 5.23 3.93
C SER A 51 -3.30 4.65 5.16
N ILE A 52 -2.15 5.22 5.55
CA ILE A 52 -1.41 4.85 6.77
C ILE A 52 -2.24 5.20 8.00
N GLU A 53 -2.73 6.43 8.08
CA GLU A 53 -3.56 6.91 9.20
C GLU A 53 -4.81 6.04 9.36
N HIS A 54 -5.48 5.72 8.25
CA HIS A 54 -6.64 4.84 8.24
C HIS A 54 -6.29 3.42 8.70
N ALA A 55 -5.23 2.80 8.16
CA ALA A 55 -4.79 1.47 8.57
C ALA A 55 -4.51 1.40 10.08
N HIS A 56 -3.76 2.37 10.59
CA HIS A 56 -3.40 2.43 12.01
C HIS A 56 -4.61 2.67 12.92
N SER A 57 -5.59 3.47 12.49
CA SER A 57 -6.86 3.63 13.23
C SER A 57 -7.63 2.32 13.40
N LEU A 58 -7.40 1.34 12.53
CA LEU A 58 -8.00 0.00 12.59
C LEU A 58 -7.10 -1.03 13.26
N GLY A 59 -5.90 -0.64 13.72
CA GLY A 59 -4.88 -1.58 14.23
C GLY A 59 -4.29 -2.49 13.14
N LYS A 60 -4.36 -2.07 11.87
CA LYS A 60 -3.93 -2.82 10.69
C LYS A 60 -2.67 -2.23 10.10
N LYS A 61 -2.01 -2.96 9.19
CA LYS A 61 -0.72 -2.56 8.60
C LYS A 61 -0.89 -2.10 7.16
N LEU A 62 -0.18 -1.03 6.77
CA LEU A 62 0.02 -0.67 5.36
C LEU A 62 1.48 -0.95 4.98
N TYR A 63 1.71 -1.67 3.89
CA TYR A 63 3.04 -1.89 3.33
C TYR A 63 3.26 -0.97 2.13
N VAL A 64 4.27 -0.11 2.19
CA VAL A 64 4.72 0.67 1.04
C VAL A 64 5.78 -0.14 0.32
N THR A 65 5.49 -0.51 -0.92
CA THR A 65 6.34 -1.39 -1.73
C THR A 65 7.15 -0.57 -2.73
N PHE A 66 8.42 -0.94 -2.85
CA PHE A 66 9.36 -0.39 -3.81
C PHE A 66 9.76 -1.51 -4.75
N ASN A 67 9.38 -1.38 -6.01
CA ASN A 67 9.79 -2.31 -7.06
C ASN A 67 10.55 -1.49 -8.09
N ILE A 68 11.85 -1.30 -7.88
CA ILE A 68 12.72 -0.45 -8.67
C ILE A 68 14.03 -1.16 -9.01
N PHE A 69 14.67 -0.71 -10.08
CA PHE A 69 16.12 -0.78 -10.19
C PHE A 69 16.70 0.49 -9.58
N ALA A 70 17.54 0.34 -8.55
CA ALA A 70 18.26 1.46 -7.98
C ALA A 70 19.30 1.96 -8.98
N HIS A 71 19.32 3.26 -9.24
CA HIS A 71 20.33 3.92 -10.05
C HIS A 71 21.15 4.82 -9.12
N ASN A 72 22.48 4.82 -9.27
CA ASN A 72 23.40 5.62 -8.44
C ASN A 72 23.46 7.10 -8.84
N GLU A 73 22.41 7.62 -9.47
CA GLU A 73 22.30 9.01 -9.86
C GLU A 73 21.04 9.56 -9.20
N HIS A 74 21.23 10.55 -8.32
CA HIS A 74 20.19 11.36 -7.68
C HIS A 74 20.57 12.82 -7.82
#